data_AF-M0DDS1-F1
#
_entry.id   AF-M0DDS1-F1
#
_cell.length_a   1.000
_cell.length_b   1.000
_cell.length_c   1.000
_cell.angle_alpha   90.00
_cell.angle_beta   90.00
_cell.angle_gamma   90.00
#
_symmetry.space_group_name_H-M   'P 1'
#
loop_
_entity.id
_entity.type
_entity.pdbx_description
1 polymer ?
#
loop_
_entity_poly.entity_id
_entity_poly.type
_entity_poly.pdbx_seq_one_letter_code
_entity_poly.pdbx_strand_id
1 'polypeptide(L)'
;MRRDHEAPPDIEDAKFDGWAENRLGDVEHDTELGKKMGKDAIRLARGEMSEEEFHEKYHEQVKNEFGVDDRPTKPEGFDDE
;
A
#
# COMPACT_ATOMS: atom_id res chain seq x y z
N MET A 1 14.73 16.84 -6.59
CA MET A 1 13.96 17.05 -5.35
C MET A 1 14.27 15.89 -4.43
N ARG A 2 14.92 16.12 -3.27
CA ARG A 2 15.04 15.08 -2.26
C ARG A 2 13.64 14.94 -1.67
N ARG A 3 12.89 13.89 -2.02
CA ARG A 3 11.70 13.55 -1.25
C ARG A 3 12.24 13.21 0.13
N ASP A 4 12.06 14.10 1.10
CA ASP A 4 12.50 13.87 2.47
C ASP A 4 12.07 12.47 2.88
N HIS A 5 13.05 11.61 3.23
CA HIS A 5 12.81 10.25 3.69
C HIS A 5 12.40 10.30 5.17
N GLU A 6 11.45 11.18 5.46
CA GLU A 6 10.87 11.33 6.78
C GLU A 6 9.93 10.13 6.99
N ALA A 7 10.06 9.49 8.15
CA ALA A 7 9.17 8.41 8.52
C ALA A 7 7.71 8.92 8.46
N PRO A 8 6.77 8.07 8.05
CA PRO A 8 5.36 8.45 8.11
C PRO A 8 5.02 8.86 9.55
N PRO A 9 4.22 9.92 9.73
CA PRO A 9 3.65 10.22 11.04
C PRO A 9 2.77 9.05 11.51
N ASP A 10 2.41 9.06 12.79
CA ASP A 10 1.51 8.04 13.32
C ASP A 10 0.15 8.05 12.59
N ILE A 11 -0.44 6.88 12.37
CA ILE A 11 -1.72 6.73 11.67
C ILE A 11 -2.90 7.40 12.38
N GLU A 12 -2.76 7.66 13.68
CA GLU A 12 -3.74 8.37 14.50
C GLU A 12 -3.50 9.88 14.54
N ASP A 13 -2.37 10.37 13.99
CA ASP A 13 -2.12 11.80 13.83
C ASP A 13 -2.86 12.32 12.58
N ALA A 14 -3.56 13.45 12.73
CA ALA A 14 -4.24 14.13 11.63
C ALA A 14 -3.28 14.54 10.48
N LYS A 15 -1.97 14.62 10.76
CA LYS A 15 -0.93 14.89 9.76
C LYS A 15 -0.71 13.76 8.77
N PHE A 16 -1.13 12.52 9.08
CA PHE A 16 -0.93 11.37 8.19
C PHE A 16 -1.53 11.60 6.81
N ASP A 17 -2.76 12.11 6.75
CA ASP A 17 -3.45 12.31 5.48
C ASP A 17 -2.74 13.36 4.62
N GLY A 18 -2.26 14.45 5.22
CA GLY A 18 -1.48 15.48 4.51
C GLY A 18 -0.12 14.96 4.03
N TRP A 19 0.56 14.15 4.85
CA TRP A 19 1.83 13.51 4.46
C TRP A 19 1.65 12.55 3.29
N ALA A 20 0.62 11.71 3.35
CA ALA A 20 0.32 10.74 2.31
C ALA A 20 -0.16 11.43 1.02
N GLU A 21 -1.00 12.47 1.13
CA GLU A 21 -1.42 13.30 0.00
C GLU A 21 -0.23 13.94 -0.71
N ASN A 22 0.72 14.50 0.03
CA ASN A 22 1.93 15.09 -0.57
C ASN A 22 2.77 14.08 -1.34
N ARG A 23 2.70 12.80 -0.96
CA ARG A 23 3.53 11.74 -1.54
C ARG A 23 2.85 10.99 -2.68
N LEU A 24 1.52 10.90 -2.66
CA LEU A 24 0.70 10.16 -3.60
C LEU A 24 -0.06 11.07 -4.57
N GLY A 25 -0.31 12.34 -4.23
CA GLY A 25 -1.11 13.25 -5.05
C GLY A 25 -0.54 13.56 -6.43
N ASP A 26 0.76 13.33 -6.64
CA ASP A 26 1.43 13.48 -7.94
C ASP A 26 1.46 12.18 -8.78
N VAL A 27 0.92 11.07 -8.29
CA VAL A 27 0.84 9.81 -9.06
C VAL A 27 -0.51 9.68 -9.77
N GLU A 28 -0.55 8.93 -10.86
CA GLU A 28 -1.77 8.71 -11.66
C GLU A 28 -2.78 7.75 -11.01
N HIS A 29 -2.45 7.22 -9.83
CA HIS A 29 -3.25 6.24 -9.11
C HIS A 29 -4.14 6.89 -8.05
N ASP A 30 -5.16 6.16 -7.60
CA ASP A 30 -6.08 6.61 -6.55
C ASP A 30 -5.36 6.88 -5.21
N THR A 31 -5.13 8.16 -4.94
CA THR A 31 -4.55 8.67 -3.70
C THR A 31 -5.37 8.31 -2.46
N GLU A 32 -6.71 8.30 -2.55
CA GLU A 32 -7.57 7.93 -1.42
C GLU A 32 -7.42 6.45 -1.07
N LEU A 33 -7.33 5.59 -2.10
CA LEU A 33 -7.05 4.17 -1.92
C LEU A 33 -5.66 3.97 -1.27
N GLY A 34 -4.63 4.64 -1.79
CA GLY A 34 -3.27 4.57 -1.24
C GLY A 34 -3.19 5.04 0.22
N LYS A 35 -3.92 6.11 0.59
CA LYS A 35 -4.00 6.58 1.98
C LYS A 35 -4.60 5.54 2.92
N LYS A 36 -5.71 4.91 2.53
CA LYS A 36 -6.37 3.87 3.33
C LYS A 36 -5.50 2.64 3.49
N MET A 37 -4.91 2.17 2.38
CA MET A 37 -3.99 1.04 2.38
C MET A 37 -2.75 1.30 3.24
N GLY A 38 -2.17 2.50 3.18
CA GLY A 38 -1.02 2.87 4.00
C GLY A 38 -1.30 2.78 5.51
N LYS A 39 -2.47 3.26 5.96
CA LYS A 39 -2.87 3.14 7.37
C LYS A 39 -3.04 1.69 7.79
N ASP A 40 -3.72 0.90 6.97
CA ASP A 40 -4.00 -0.51 7.30
C ASP A 40 -2.76 -1.40 7.17
N ALA A 41 -1.81 -1.07 6.30
CA ALA A 41 -0.51 -1.75 6.23
C ALA A 41 0.29 -1.54 7.53
N ILE A 42 0.20 -0.34 8.13
CA ILE A 42 0.79 -0.08 9.45
C ILE A 42 0.05 -0.86 10.55
N ARG A 43 -1.29 -0.97 10.50
CA ARG A 43 -2.07 -1.81 11.42
C ARG A 43 -1.71 -3.29 11.31
N LEU A 44 -1.56 -3.80 10.09
CA LEU A 44 -1.08 -5.16 9.81
C LEU A 44 0.30 -5.39 10.42
N ALA A 45 1.23 -4.46 10.21
CA ALA A 45 2.58 -4.53 10.79
C ALA A 45 2.57 -4.46 12.34
N ARG A 46 1.58 -3.79 12.94
CA ARG A 46 1.37 -3.74 14.40
C ARG A 46 0.66 -5.00 14.95
N GLY A 47 0.14 -5.88 14.09
CA GLY A 47 -0.68 -7.02 14.48
C GLY A 47 -2.12 -6.65 14.88
N GLU A 48 -2.57 -5.44 14.53
CA GLU A 48 -3.94 -4.95 14.78
C GLU A 48 -4.93 -5.37 13.69
N MET A 49 -4.42 -5.94 12.59
CA MET A 49 -5.18 -6.46 11.46
C MET A 49 -4.46 -7.71 10.95
N SER A 50 -5.20 -8.74 10.51
CA SER A 50 -4.60 -9.92 9.88
C SER A 50 -4.30 -9.71 8.38
N GLU A 51 -3.40 -10.52 7.84
CA GLU A 51 -3.05 -10.46 6.41
C GLU A 51 -4.25 -10.82 5.53
N GLU A 52 -5.05 -11.82 5.91
CA GLU A 52 -6.30 -12.18 5.23
C GLU A 52 -7.25 -10.99 5.16
N GLU A 53 -7.51 -10.31 6.29
CA GLU A 53 -8.38 -9.12 6.31
C GLU A 53 -7.86 -7.99 5.42
N PHE A 54 -6.55 -7.75 5.40
CA PHE A 54 -5.95 -6.74 4.52
C PHE A 54 -6.15 -7.10 3.04
N HIS A 55 -5.89 -8.36 2.69
CA HIS A 55 -5.98 -8.85 1.32
C HIS A 55 -7.44 -8.82 0.85
N GLU A 56 -8.39 -9.35 1.63
CA GLU A 56 -9.81 -9.34 1.28
C GLU A 56 -10.36 -7.92 1.09
N LYS A 57 -9.94 -6.97 1.94
CA LYS A 57 -10.42 -5.58 1.88
C LYS A 57 -9.94 -4.83 0.63
N TYR A 58 -8.70 -5.10 0.18
CA TYR A 58 -8.06 -4.31 -0.87
C TYR A 58 -7.88 -5.04 -2.21
N HIS A 59 -8.01 -6.36 -2.27
CA HIS A 59 -7.75 -7.15 -3.49
C HIS A 59 -8.48 -6.62 -4.72
N GLU A 60 -9.80 -6.46 -4.64
CA GLU A 60 -10.60 -6.02 -5.79
C GLU A 60 -10.30 -4.57 -6.21
N GLN A 61 -10.07 -3.67 -5.23
CA GLN A 61 -9.77 -2.27 -5.50
C GLN A 61 -8.39 -2.12 -6.15
N VAL A 62 -7.37 -2.82 -5.64
CA VAL A 62 -6.02 -2.84 -6.21
C VAL A 62 -6.03 -3.48 -7.60
N LYS A 63 -6.77 -4.57 -7.78
CA LYS A 63 -6.88 -5.24 -9.08
C LYS A 63 -7.55 -4.33 -10.12
N ASN A 64 -8.58 -3.58 -9.73
CA ASN A 64 -9.24 -2.63 -10.61
C ASN A 64 -8.34 -1.43 -10.94
N GLU A 65 -7.57 -0.94 -9.97
CA GLU A 65 -6.72 0.24 -10.13
C GLU A 65 -5.46 -0.04 -10.96
N PHE A 66 -4.80 -1.18 -10.72
CA PHE A 66 -3.53 -1.50 -11.36
C PHE A 66 -3.69 -2.45 -12.55
N GLY A 67 -4.86 -3.08 -12.72
CA GLY A 67 -5.23 -3.87 -13.90
C GLY A 67 -4.38 -5.12 -14.16
N VAL A 68 -3.31 -5.35 -13.38
CA VAL A 68 -2.33 -6.41 -13.58
C VAL A 68 -1.96 -7.01 -12.22
N ASP A 69 -2.22 -8.31 -12.05
CA ASP A 69 -1.63 -9.12 -10.99
C ASP A 69 -0.33 -9.74 -11.54
N ASP A 70 0.75 -8.96 -11.56
CA ASP A 70 2.09 -9.39 -11.99
C ASP A 70 2.91 -9.95 -10.82
N ARG A 71 2.23 -10.46 -9.77
CA ARG A 71 2.94 -11.24 -8.77
C ARG A 71 3.52 -12.45 -9.49
N PRO A 72 4.83 -12.73 -9.39
CA PRO A 72 5.40 -13.91 -10.00
C PRO A 72 4.70 -15.14 -9.41
N THR A 73 3.82 -15.76 -10.20
CA THR A 73 3.14 -17.01 -9.82
C THR A 73 4.09 -18.20 -9.90
N LYS A 74 5.29 -17.99 -10.44
CA LYS A 74 6.40 -18.93 -10.40
C LYS A 74 7.32 -18.55 -9.24
N PRO A 75 7.68 -19.49 -8.36
CA PRO A 75 8.78 -19.25 -7.42
C PRO A 75 10.03 -18.85 -8.20
N GLU A 76 10.61 -17.70 -7.86
CA GLU A 76 11.94 -17.28 -8.34
C GLU A 76 12.95 -18.40 -8.02
N GLY A 77 13.45 -19.10 -9.04
CA GLY A 77 14.43 -20.19 -8.90
C GLY A 77 13.99 -21.60 -9.31
N PHE A 78 12.79 -21.78 -9.87
CA PHE A 78 12.47 -23.01 -10.63
C PHE A 78 12.76 -22.78 -12.12
N ASP A 79 14.05 -22.83 -12.48
CA ASP A 79 14.45 -23.21 -13.83
C ASP A 79 14.15 -24.71 -13.98
N ASP A 80 13.05 -25.03 -14.66
CA ASP A 80 12.85 -26.37 -15.22
C ASP A 80 13.78 -26.47 -16.45
N GLU A 81 14.93 -27.13 -16.23
CA GLU A 81 15.88 -27.69 -17.21
C GLU A 81 16.94 -26.78 -17.87
#